data_AF-A0A529QTG5-F1
#
_entry.id   AF-A0A529QTG5-F1
#
_cell.length_a   1.000
_cell.length_b   1.000
_cell.length_c   1.000
_cell.angle_alpha   90.00
_cell.angle_beta   90.00
_cell.angle_gamma   90.00
#
_symmetry.space_group_name_H-M   'P 1'
#
loop_
_entity.id
_entity.type
_entity.pdbx_description
1 polymer ?
#
loop_
_entity_poly.entity_id
_entity_poly.type
_entity_poly.pdbx_seq_one_letter_code
_entity_poly.pdbx_strand_id
1 'polypeptide(L)'
;MLKRVALMSKCLVLVLPFLLAAALPASAAVKASDVIERAIDGFVRPAYASLDEHAAGLAKAMHQLCEAPSEINLEAARSAFSGTVEAWSVAEIIAFGPIKENNRLERMLYWPDRKSIGLRQVQATLASKDPSATDPVQLAQKSVAMQGLGALEYVLYGDGAETLAGKDESYRCAYG
;
A
#
# COMPACT_ATOMS: atom_id res chain seq x y z
N MET A 1 -38.96 72.26 -28.90
CA MET A 1 -39.54 70.90 -28.85
C MET A 1 -38.56 69.95 -28.16
N LEU A 2 -38.55 69.98 -26.83
CA LEU A 2 -37.53 69.40 -25.94
C LEU A 2 -38.06 68.13 -25.23
N LYS A 3 -38.64 67.18 -25.98
CA LYS A 3 -39.31 65.99 -25.39
C LYS A 3 -38.84 64.63 -25.91
N ARG A 4 -37.87 64.56 -26.84
CA ARG A 4 -37.47 63.28 -27.47
C ARG A 4 -36.27 62.57 -26.81
N VAL A 5 -35.50 63.23 -25.95
CA VAL A 5 -34.25 62.65 -25.39
C VAL A 5 -34.46 61.87 -24.09
N ALA A 6 -35.57 62.10 -23.37
CA ALA A 6 -35.76 61.54 -22.02
C ALA A 6 -36.28 60.09 -21.96
N LEU A 7 -36.71 59.49 -23.09
CA LEU A 7 -37.32 58.15 -23.06
C LEU A 7 -36.32 57.01 -23.32
N MET A 8 -35.21 57.27 -24.00
CA MET A 8 -34.21 56.23 -24.33
C MET A 8 -33.27 55.88 -23.16
N SER A 9 -33.19 56.74 -22.13
CA SER A 9 -32.26 56.55 -21.01
C SER A 9 -32.79 55.63 -19.90
N LYS A 10 -34.12 55.45 -19.80
CA LYS A 10 -34.73 54.60 -18.76
C LYS A 10 -34.80 53.11 -19.11
N CYS A 11 -34.67 52.73 -20.37
CA CYS A 11 -34.62 51.31 -20.76
C CYS A 11 -33.26 50.67 -20.49
N LEU A 12 -32.17 51.45 -20.43
CA LEU A 12 -30.82 50.89 -20.29
C LEU A 12 -30.50 50.42 -18.85
N VAL A 13 -31.14 51.03 -17.85
CA VAL A 13 -30.82 50.77 -16.42
C VAL A 13 -31.43 49.45 -15.90
N LEU A 14 -32.42 48.88 -16.60
CA LEU A 14 -33.12 47.66 -16.16
C LEU A 14 -32.66 46.38 -16.87
N VAL A 15 -31.77 46.47 -17.88
CA VAL A 15 -31.27 45.29 -18.61
C VAL A 15 -30.03 44.70 -17.95
N LEU A 16 -29.24 45.52 -17.25
CA LEU A 16 -27.99 45.11 -16.61
C LEU A 16 -28.14 44.11 -15.43
N PRO A 17 -29.16 44.19 -14.54
CA PRO A 17 -29.32 43.19 -13.49
C PRO A 17 -29.87 41.85 -14.00
N PHE A 18 -30.52 41.82 -15.17
CA PHE A 18 -31.06 40.58 -15.75
C PHE A 18 -29.98 39.73 -16.43
N LEU A 19 -28.93 40.37 -16.96
CA LEU A 19 -27.78 39.68 -17.55
C LEU A 19 -26.89 38.98 -16.51
N LEU A 20 -26.80 39.49 -15.27
CA LEU A 20 -26.05 38.83 -14.20
C LEU A 20 -26.77 37.60 -13.60
N ALA A 21 -28.10 37.54 -13.71
CA ALA A 21 -28.88 36.41 -13.19
C ALA A 21 -28.89 35.18 -14.12
N ALA A 22 -28.41 35.32 -15.36
CA ALA A 22 -28.34 34.23 -16.35
C ALA A 22 -26.99 33.51 -16.39
N ALA A 23 -26.00 33.97 -15.62
CA ALA A 23 -24.74 33.25 -15.44
C ALA A 23 -24.97 32.06 -14.50
N LEU A 24 -25.60 31.00 -15.00
CA LEU A 24 -25.49 29.69 -14.37
C LEU A 24 -23.99 29.39 -14.22
N PRO A 25 -23.50 28.97 -13.03
CA PRO A 25 -22.12 28.52 -12.93
C PRO A 25 -21.96 27.41 -13.95
N ALA A 26 -21.00 27.56 -14.87
CA ALA A 26 -20.66 26.53 -15.82
C ALA A 26 -20.19 25.32 -15.00
N SER A 27 -21.11 24.38 -14.75
CA SER A 27 -20.76 23.09 -14.19
C SER A 27 -20.04 22.35 -15.31
N ALA A 28 -18.71 22.39 -15.30
CA ALA A 28 -17.92 21.51 -16.12
C ALA A 28 -18.26 20.08 -15.68
N ALA A 29 -19.08 19.38 -16.48
CA ALA A 29 -19.44 18.00 -16.20
C ALA A 29 -18.16 17.16 -16.27
N VAL A 30 -17.60 16.82 -15.10
CA VAL A 30 -16.47 15.91 -15.00
C VAL A 30 -17.00 14.53 -15.39
N LYS A 31 -16.51 13.98 -16.51
CA LYS A 31 -16.87 12.63 -16.91
C LYS A 31 -16.25 11.65 -15.91
N ALA A 32 -17.03 10.67 -15.48
CA ALA A 32 -16.54 9.63 -14.59
C ALA A 32 -15.31 8.90 -15.16
N SER A 33 -15.25 8.71 -16.48
CA SER A 33 -14.08 8.15 -17.19
C SER A 33 -12.79 8.89 -16.88
N ASP A 34 -12.81 10.22 -16.88
CA ASP A 34 -11.61 11.04 -16.74
C ASP A 34 -11.09 10.98 -15.29
N VAL A 35 -12.00 10.84 -14.31
CA VAL A 35 -11.64 10.62 -12.91
C VAL A 35 -11.02 9.23 -12.73
N ILE A 36 -11.63 8.21 -13.34
CA ILE A 36 -11.15 6.83 -13.24
C ILE A 36 -9.77 6.68 -13.89
N GLU A 37 -9.57 7.26 -15.08
CA GLU A 37 -8.28 7.22 -15.78
C GLU A 37 -7.17 7.89 -14.96
N ARG A 38 -7.44 9.09 -14.42
CA ARG A 38 -6.50 9.76 -13.51
C ARG A 38 -6.22 8.98 -12.23
N ALA A 39 -7.22 8.29 -11.67
CA ALA A 39 -7.00 7.45 -10.49
C ALA A 39 -6.14 6.22 -10.82
N ILE A 40 -6.34 5.62 -11.99
CA ILE A 40 -5.55 4.45 -12.43
C ILE A 40 -4.10 4.86 -12.68
N ASP A 41 -3.87 5.87 -13.50
CA ASP A 41 -2.52 6.23 -13.96
C ASP A 41 -1.78 7.12 -12.95
N GLY A 42 -2.50 7.92 -12.17
CA GLY A 42 -1.93 8.82 -11.16
C GLY A 42 -1.81 8.23 -9.77
N PHE A 43 -2.46 7.10 -9.47
CA PHE A 43 -2.43 6.50 -8.13
C PHE A 43 -2.29 4.98 -8.13
N VAL A 44 -3.22 4.23 -8.74
CA VAL A 44 -3.26 2.77 -8.61
C VAL A 44 -1.99 2.10 -9.17
N ARG A 45 -1.61 2.43 -10.42
CA ARG A 45 -0.40 1.85 -11.02
C ARG A 45 0.88 2.33 -10.31
N PRO A 46 1.07 3.63 -10.02
CA PRO A 46 2.25 4.09 -9.28
C PRO A 46 2.38 3.46 -7.88
N ALA A 47 1.28 3.30 -7.13
CA ALA A 47 1.32 2.72 -5.80
C ALA A 47 1.81 1.26 -5.83
N TYR A 48 1.29 0.44 -6.75
CA TYR A 48 1.77 -0.93 -6.90
C TYR A 48 3.19 -1.02 -7.49
N ALA A 49 3.59 -0.11 -8.37
CA ALA A 49 4.96 -0.06 -8.88
C ALA A 49 5.97 0.27 -7.76
N SER A 50 5.64 1.24 -6.91
CA SER A 50 6.43 1.57 -5.72
C SER A 50 6.52 0.38 -4.76
N LEU A 51 5.38 -0.29 -4.49
CA LEU A 51 5.36 -1.48 -3.62
C LEU A 51 6.24 -2.62 -4.18
N ASP A 52 6.18 -2.88 -5.49
CA ASP A 52 7.00 -3.90 -6.15
C ASP A 52 8.50 -3.59 -6.03
N GLU A 53 8.89 -2.33 -6.25
CA GLU A 53 10.29 -1.90 -6.09
C GLU A 53 10.80 -2.09 -4.65
N HIS A 54 10.00 -1.68 -3.65
CA HIS A 54 10.38 -1.84 -2.25
C HIS A 54 10.43 -3.32 -1.83
N ALA A 55 9.47 -4.13 -2.29
CA ALA A 55 9.45 -5.56 -2.04
C ALA A 55 10.67 -6.27 -2.65
N ALA A 56 11.08 -5.90 -3.86
CA ALA A 56 12.30 -6.41 -4.47
C ALA A 56 13.56 -5.99 -3.69
N GLY A 57 13.60 -4.74 -3.22
CA GLY A 57 14.67 -4.24 -2.35
C GLY A 57 14.76 -5.00 -1.03
N LEU A 58 13.62 -5.27 -0.39
CA LEU A 58 13.52 -6.07 0.83
C LEU A 58 13.98 -7.51 0.61
N ALA A 59 13.53 -8.17 -0.47
CA ALA A 59 13.97 -9.53 -0.79
C ALA A 59 15.49 -9.60 -0.99
N LYS A 60 16.11 -8.57 -1.59
CA LYS A 60 17.56 -8.48 -1.72
C LYS A 60 18.25 -8.28 -0.37
N ALA A 61 17.73 -7.40 0.48
CA ALA A 61 18.30 -7.15 1.80
C ALA A 61 18.23 -8.39 2.72
N MET A 62 17.12 -9.14 2.65
CA MET A 62 16.98 -10.42 3.35
C MET A 62 17.99 -11.46 2.86
N HIS A 63 18.17 -11.61 1.54
CA HIS A 63 19.21 -12.50 1.00
C HIS A 63 20.60 -12.10 1.49
N GLN A 64 20.94 -10.81 1.48
CA GLN A 64 22.23 -10.32 1.98
C GLN A 64 22.43 -10.59 3.47
N LEU A 65 21.38 -10.44 4.28
CA LEU A 65 21.40 -10.82 5.70
C LEU A 65 21.65 -12.31 5.87
N CYS A 66 20.98 -13.17 5.11
CA CYS A 66 21.16 -14.62 5.21
C CYS A 66 22.54 -15.10 4.75
N GLU A 67 23.10 -14.51 3.69
CA GLU A 67 24.42 -14.87 3.17
C GLU A 67 25.56 -14.37 4.06
N ALA A 68 25.42 -13.16 4.61
CA ALA A 68 26.42 -12.52 5.46
C ALA A 68 25.80 -11.93 6.73
N PRO A 69 25.43 -12.77 7.72
CA PRO A 69 24.86 -12.30 8.97
C PRO A 69 25.75 -11.27 9.68
N SER A 70 25.17 -10.11 9.97
CA SER A 70 25.79 -9.03 10.74
C SER A 70 24.75 -8.02 11.20
N GLU A 71 25.06 -7.23 12.22
CA GLU A 71 24.20 -6.11 12.66
C GLU A 71 23.92 -5.11 11.54
N ILE A 72 24.91 -4.85 10.68
CA ILE A 72 24.77 -3.93 9.55
C ILE A 72 23.74 -4.45 8.55
N ASN A 73 23.80 -5.74 8.20
CA ASN A 73 22.86 -6.33 7.25
C ASN A 73 21.47 -6.54 7.89
N LEU A 74 21.40 -6.77 9.20
CA LEU A 74 20.12 -6.85 9.92
C LEU A 74 19.42 -5.49 9.91
N GLU A 75 20.16 -4.41 10.17
CA GLU A 75 19.61 -3.05 10.10
C GLU A 75 19.22 -2.67 8.66
N ALA A 76 19.99 -3.10 7.65
CA ALA A 76 19.62 -2.89 6.25
C ALA A 76 18.31 -3.61 5.88
N ALA A 77 18.12 -4.84 6.33
CA ALA A 77 16.87 -5.59 6.13
C ALA A 77 15.68 -4.94 6.84
N ARG A 78 15.88 -4.47 8.08
CA ARG A 78 14.89 -3.70 8.85
C ARG A 78 14.49 -2.40 8.15
N SER A 79 15.44 -1.64 7.65
CA SER A 79 15.19 -0.41 6.89
C SER A 79 14.40 -0.69 5.60
N ALA A 80 14.77 -1.73 4.85
CA ALA A 80 14.04 -2.13 3.65
C ALA A 80 12.62 -2.63 3.97
N PHE A 81 12.44 -3.28 5.12
CA PHE A 81 11.13 -3.72 5.60
C PHE A 81 10.25 -2.52 5.91
N SER A 82 10.75 -1.52 6.65
CA SER A 82 10.02 -0.28 6.93
C SER A 82 9.57 0.42 5.64
N GLY A 83 10.45 0.56 4.65
CA GLY A 83 10.08 1.16 3.35
C GLY A 83 9.01 0.35 2.60
N THR A 84 9.02 -0.98 2.72
CA THR A 84 7.98 -1.83 2.13
C THR A 84 6.64 -1.67 2.85
N VAL A 85 6.64 -1.57 4.18
CA VAL A 85 5.44 -1.29 4.97
C VAL A 85 4.86 0.07 4.59
N GLU A 86 5.70 1.10 4.45
CA GLU A 86 5.25 2.44 4.00
C GLU A 86 4.61 2.39 2.60
N ALA A 87 5.26 1.72 1.63
CA ALA A 87 4.71 1.55 0.29
C ALA A 87 3.39 0.76 0.29
N TRP A 88 3.29 -0.27 1.14
CA TRP A 88 2.05 -1.01 1.34
C TRP A 88 0.95 -0.14 1.91
N SER A 89 1.22 0.68 2.93
CA SER A 89 0.24 1.59 3.53
C SER A 89 -0.33 2.60 2.53
N VAL A 90 0.41 2.96 1.48
CA VAL A 90 -0.14 3.75 0.37
C VAL A 90 -1.08 2.92 -0.50
N ALA A 91 -0.70 1.68 -0.82
CA ALA A 91 -1.45 0.80 -1.72
C ALA A 91 -2.67 0.13 -1.07
N GLU A 92 -2.69 -0.04 0.27
CA GLU A 92 -3.67 -0.89 0.97
C GLU A 92 -5.12 -0.41 0.86
N ILE A 93 -5.33 0.89 0.57
CA ILE A 93 -6.66 1.45 0.29
C ILE A 93 -7.28 0.84 -0.97
N ILE A 94 -6.46 0.32 -1.88
CA ILE A 94 -6.91 -0.38 -3.08
C ILE A 94 -7.33 -1.78 -2.65
N ALA A 95 -8.57 -1.92 -2.17
CA ALA A 95 -9.11 -3.18 -1.65
C ALA A 95 -10.09 -3.88 -2.63
N PHE A 96 -9.90 -3.68 -3.94
CA PHE A 96 -10.74 -4.25 -4.99
C PHE A 96 -9.92 -4.70 -6.20
N GLY A 97 -10.50 -5.55 -7.05
CA GLY A 97 -9.83 -6.05 -8.25
C GLY A 97 -8.79 -7.16 -7.94
N PRO A 98 -7.64 -7.20 -8.64
CA PRO A 98 -6.70 -8.32 -8.56
C PRO A 98 -6.16 -8.64 -7.16
N ILE A 99 -6.14 -7.66 -6.24
CA ILE A 99 -5.68 -7.86 -4.86
C ILE A 99 -6.63 -8.75 -4.04
N LYS A 100 -7.90 -8.91 -4.46
CA LYS A 100 -8.88 -9.79 -3.79
C LYS A 100 -8.80 -11.24 -4.25
N GLU A 101 -8.09 -11.50 -5.34
CA GLU A 101 -7.91 -12.86 -5.83
C GLU A 101 -6.99 -13.64 -4.90
N ASN A 102 -7.32 -14.90 -4.64
CA ASN A 102 -6.48 -15.83 -3.87
C ASN A 102 -5.96 -15.23 -2.54
N ASN A 103 -6.78 -14.43 -1.86
CA ASN A 103 -6.41 -13.77 -0.59
C ASN A 103 -5.10 -12.94 -0.66
N ARG A 104 -4.76 -12.33 -1.81
CA ARG A 104 -3.51 -11.56 -1.94
C ARG A 104 -3.42 -10.40 -0.94
N LEU A 105 -4.54 -9.71 -0.68
CA LEU A 105 -4.62 -8.67 0.35
C LEU A 105 -4.22 -9.21 1.73
N GLU A 106 -4.84 -10.31 2.14
CA GLU A 106 -4.63 -10.93 3.45
C GLU A 106 -3.27 -11.66 3.55
N ARG A 107 -2.70 -12.08 2.42
CA ARG A 107 -1.33 -12.62 2.33
C ARG A 107 -0.26 -11.54 2.41
N MET A 108 -0.55 -10.32 1.98
CA MET A 108 0.34 -9.19 2.19
C MET A 108 0.30 -8.74 3.65
N LEU A 109 -0.90 -8.55 4.19
CA LEU A 109 -1.10 -8.18 5.58
C LEU A 109 -2.37 -8.84 6.15
N TYR A 110 -2.17 -9.87 6.98
CA TYR A 110 -3.25 -10.49 7.73
C TYR A 110 -3.65 -9.60 8.92
N TRP A 111 -4.59 -8.69 8.70
CA TRP A 111 -5.00 -7.70 9.70
C TRP A 111 -6.52 -7.42 9.63
N PRO A 112 -7.20 -7.21 10.78
CA PRO A 112 -6.71 -7.27 12.15
C PRO A 112 -6.59 -8.70 12.70
N ASP A 113 -5.46 -9.03 13.33
CA ASP A 113 -5.26 -10.34 14.00
C ASP A 113 -5.75 -10.32 15.45
N ARG A 114 -7.06 -10.09 15.65
CA ARG A 114 -7.67 -9.90 16.97
C ARG A 114 -7.46 -11.04 17.96
N LYS A 115 -7.16 -12.25 17.47
CA LYS A 115 -6.97 -13.47 18.27
C LYS A 115 -5.53 -13.98 18.22
N SER A 116 -4.60 -13.18 17.69
CA SER A 116 -3.20 -13.52 17.51
C SER A 116 -3.01 -14.90 16.85
N ILE A 117 -3.85 -15.23 15.87
CA ILE A 117 -3.79 -16.50 15.15
C ILE A 117 -2.55 -16.51 14.26
N GLY A 118 -2.31 -15.42 13.53
CA GLY A 118 -1.14 -15.27 12.67
C GLY A 118 0.14 -15.29 13.48
N LEU A 119 0.23 -14.44 14.51
CA LEU A 119 1.41 -14.39 15.38
C LEU A 119 1.73 -15.76 16.01
N ARG A 120 0.73 -16.47 16.54
CA ARG A 120 0.94 -17.81 17.12
C ARG A 120 1.40 -18.83 16.08
N GLN A 121 0.92 -18.76 14.84
CA GLN A 121 1.38 -19.65 13.78
C GLN A 121 2.82 -19.35 13.36
N VAL A 122 3.20 -18.08 13.26
CA VAL A 122 4.58 -17.66 12.97
C VAL A 122 5.53 -18.16 14.05
N GLN A 123 5.19 -17.93 15.33
CA GLN A 123 5.95 -18.41 16.48
C GLN A 123 6.09 -19.94 16.48
N ALA A 124 4.99 -20.66 16.24
CA ALA A 124 5.01 -22.12 16.17
C ALA A 124 5.90 -22.63 15.02
N THR A 125 5.86 -21.95 13.87
CA THR A 125 6.65 -22.29 12.67
C THR A 125 8.15 -22.09 12.92
N LEU A 126 8.53 -20.99 13.57
CA LEU A 126 9.91 -20.74 13.98
C LEU A 126 10.40 -21.75 15.03
N ALA A 127 9.55 -22.08 16.00
CA ALA A 127 9.90 -23.04 17.06
C ALA A 127 10.03 -24.48 16.54
N SER A 128 9.16 -24.91 15.63
CA SER A 128 9.19 -26.26 15.06
C SER A 128 10.19 -26.43 13.93
N LYS A 129 10.70 -25.33 13.38
CA LYS A 129 11.56 -25.32 12.18
C LYS A 129 10.93 -26.10 11.00
N ASP A 130 9.63 -25.88 10.73
CA ASP A 130 8.89 -26.53 9.63
C ASP A 130 9.55 -26.26 8.25
N PRO A 131 10.25 -27.23 7.63
CA PRO A 131 11.00 -27.01 6.40
C PRO A 131 10.11 -26.66 5.19
N SER A 132 8.80 -26.93 5.27
CA SER A 132 7.87 -26.56 4.21
C SER A 132 7.47 -25.07 4.25
N ALA A 133 7.90 -24.33 5.28
CA ALA A 133 7.67 -22.89 5.37
C ALA A 133 8.82 -22.06 4.79
N THR A 134 9.99 -22.65 4.53
CA THR A 134 11.17 -21.96 3.96
C THR A 134 11.26 -22.05 2.43
N ASP A 135 10.32 -22.75 1.79
CA ASP A 135 10.18 -22.80 0.35
C ASP A 135 8.98 -21.92 -0.06
N PRO A 136 9.16 -20.88 -0.89
CA PRO A 136 8.07 -19.96 -1.24
C PRO A 136 6.85 -20.64 -1.88
N VAL A 137 7.06 -21.71 -2.66
CA VAL A 137 5.97 -22.44 -3.33
C VAL A 137 5.13 -23.22 -2.33
N GLN A 138 5.76 -23.88 -1.37
CA GLN A 138 5.08 -24.57 -0.28
C GLN A 138 4.46 -23.59 0.72
N LEU A 139 5.16 -22.52 1.08
CA LEU A 139 4.66 -21.48 1.99
C LEU A 139 3.36 -20.87 1.44
N ALA A 140 3.26 -20.63 0.13
CA ALA A 140 2.04 -20.12 -0.50
C ALA A 140 0.80 -21.02 -0.31
N GLN A 141 0.99 -22.32 -0.05
CA GLN A 141 -0.09 -23.28 0.25
C GLN A 141 -0.46 -23.35 1.73
N LYS A 142 0.34 -22.74 2.61
CA LYS A 142 0.08 -22.69 4.04
C LYS A 142 -0.95 -21.61 4.37
N SER A 143 -1.23 -21.46 5.67
CA SER A 143 -2.13 -20.43 6.18
C SER A 143 -1.73 -19.05 5.67
N VAL A 144 -2.72 -18.21 5.31
CA VAL A 144 -2.45 -16.82 4.93
C VAL A 144 -1.88 -16.01 6.10
N ALA A 145 -2.24 -16.40 7.33
CA ALA A 145 -1.88 -15.68 8.55
C ALA A 145 -0.41 -15.91 8.98
N MET A 146 0.30 -16.85 8.36
CA MET A 146 1.73 -17.09 8.57
C MET A 146 2.59 -16.52 7.45
N GLN A 147 2.08 -15.56 6.69
CA GLN A 147 2.77 -14.98 5.54
C GLN A 147 2.72 -13.45 5.62
N GLY A 148 3.48 -12.81 4.74
CA GLY A 148 3.42 -11.36 4.55
C GLY A 148 4.09 -10.55 5.64
N LEU A 149 3.72 -9.28 5.71
CA LEU A 149 4.40 -8.26 6.50
C LEU A 149 4.39 -8.57 8.00
N GLY A 150 3.29 -9.07 8.55
CA GLY A 150 3.21 -9.42 9.97
C GLY A 150 4.09 -10.62 10.35
N ALA A 151 4.29 -11.58 9.44
CA ALA A 151 5.20 -12.69 9.67
C ALA A 151 6.66 -12.21 9.65
N LEU A 152 7.01 -11.42 8.64
CA LEU A 152 8.37 -10.88 8.49
C LEU A 152 8.72 -9.86 9.59
N GLU A 153 7.76 -9.09 10.09
CA GLU A 153 7.94 -8.23 11.26
C GLU A 153 8.44 -9.05 12.46
N TYR A 154 7.79 -10.17 12.77
CA TYR A 154 8.22 -11.02 13.87
C TYR A 154 9.58 -11.69 13.61
N VAL A 155 9.89 -12.00 12.35
CA VAL A 155 11.23 -12.47 11.95
C VAL A 155 12.30 -11.41 12.20
N LEU A 156 12.04 -10.14 11.92
CA LEU A 156 13.03 -9.07 12.02
C LEU A 156 13.10 -8.38 13.40
N TYR A 157 12.02 -8.43 14.17
CA TYR A 157 11.88 -7.67 15.43
C TYR A 157 11.34 -8.49 16.61
N GLY A 158 10.79 -9.69 16.37
CA GLY A 158 10.26 -10.55 17.43
C GLY A 158 11.35 -11.18 18.30
N ASP A 159 10.95 -11.84 19.38
CA ASP A 159 11.87 -12.49 20.32
C ASP A 159 12.86 -13.41 19.60
N GLY A 160 14.16 -13.22 19.83
CA GLY A 160 15.23 -13.96 19.17
C GLY A 160 15.66 -13.39 17.81
N ALA A 161 15.10 -12.27 17.34
CA ALA A 161 15.53 -11.66 16.07
C ALA A 161 17.00 -11.21 16.06
N GLU A 162 17.58 -10.88 17.22
CA GLU A 162 18.99 -10.52 17.38
C GLU A 162 19.95 -11.62 16.89
N THR A 163 19.49 -12.88 16.89
CA THR A 163 20.26 -14.02 16.38
C THR A 163 20.50 -13.98 14.86
N LEU A 164 19.71 -13.22 14.10
CA LEU A 164 19.87 -13.05 12.65
C LEU A 164 21.17 -12.35 12.28
N ALA A 165 21.79 -11.61 13.20
CA ALA A 165 23.11 -11.05 13.01
C ALA A 165 24.23 -12.11 13.17
N GLY A 166 23.91 -13.30 13.68
CA GLY A 166 24.80 -14.44 13.85
C GLY A 166 24.57 -15.56 12.84
N LYS A 167 25.45 -16.57 12.82
CA LYS A 167 25.37 -17.69 11.87
C LYS A 167 24.44 -18.82 12.30
N ASP A 168 23.89 -18.75 13.51
CA ASP A 168 23.24 -19.90 14.17
C ASP A 168 21.75 -20.06 13.83
N GLU A 169 21.10 -19.06 13.23
CA GLU A 169 19.64 -19.05 12.96
C GLU A 169 19.28 -19.07 11.46
N SER A 170 19.85 -20.04 10.74
CA SER A 170 19.59 -20.26 9.30
C SER A 170 18.11 -20.47 8.95
N TYR A 171 17.33 -21.12 9.84
CA TYR A 171 15.91 -21.35 9.59
C TYR A 171 15.09 -20.05 9.66
N ARG A 172 15.31 -19.22 10.69
CA ARG A 172 14.59 -17.94 10.85
C ARG A 172 14.84 -17.05 9.62
N CYS A 173 16.08 -17.02 9.14
CA CYS A 173 16.43 -16.27 7.93
C CYS A 173 15.76 -16.84 6.68
N ALA A 174 15.76 -18.17 6.50
CA ALA A 174 15.16 -18.81 5.32
C ALA A 174 13.63 -18.75 5.28
N TYR A 175 12.98 -18.57 6.44
CA TYR A 175 11.54 -18.37 6.53
C TYR A 175 11.11 -16.92 6.25
N GLY A 176 11.98 -15.95 6.58
CA GLY A 176 11.75 -14.52 6.30
C GLY A 176 12.02 -14.17 4.85
#